data_AF-A0AA39CQF0-F1
#
_entry.id   AF-A0AA39CQF0-F1
#
_cell.length_a   1.000
_cell.length_b   1.000
_cell.length_c   1.000
_cell.angle_alpha   90.00
_cell.angle_beta   90.00
_cell.angle_gamma   90.00
#
_symmetry.space_group_name_H-M   'P 1'
#
loop_
_entity.id
_entity.type
_entity.pdbx_description
1 polymer ?
#
loop_
_entity_poly.entity_id
_entity_poly.type
_entity_poly.pdbx_seq_one_letter_code
_entity_poly.pdbx_strand_id
1 'polypeptide(L)'
;MAFAPRGGRGGGRGGPPRGGSRGGGFSRGGGRGGGDFGRGGRGGGRGGGRGAPRGRGSDRGGRGGGRGGMKPGIKGGAKVIIEPHRHPGVFVARGGKEDLLVTKNLTPGESVYGEKRISVDSPDTPGTDGEVNPAGTKTEYRVWNPFRSKLAAGILGGLDDIYIRPGANVLYLGAASGTSVSHVADIVGPTGRVFAVEFSHRSGRDLITMATHRTNVIPIIEDARHPLRYRMLVGMVDVIFADVAQPDQARIVGLNAHLFLKVGGGVVVSVKANCIDSTAKPEVVFANEVKKMREERIKPKEQLTLGKFTLFFMLFVYFSHHGVRILLVPISSSEETKQKSYLYME
;
A
#
# COMPACT_ATOMS: atom_id res chain seq x y z
N MET A 1 36.91 -9.55 43.63
CA MET A 1 37.59 -10.76 44.13
C MET A 1 36.49 -11.70 44.65
N ALA A 2 36.51 -13.03 44.49
CA ALA A 2 37.47 -13.90 43.79
C ALA A 2 36.78 -15.19 43.27
N PHE A 3 37.42 -15.84 42.29
CA PHE A 3 37.42 -17.28 41.92
C PHE A 3 36.24 -18.23 42.24
N ALA A 4 35.87 -19.02 41.24
CA ALA A 4 35.09 -20.26 41.36
C ALA A 4 35.99 -21.51 41.45
N PRO A 5 35.52 -22.63 42.05
CA PRO A 5 36.06 -23.98 41.86
C PRO A 5 35.20 -24.86 40.91
N ARG A 6 35.56 -26.14 40.72
CA ARG A 6 35.22 -26.95 39.53
C ARG A 6 35.01 -28.45 39.81
N GLY A 7 34.04 -29.08 39.13
CA GLY A 7 33.77 -30.54 39.08
C GLY A 7 32.27 -30.85 39.25
N GLY A 8 31.62 -31.88 38.69
CA GLY A 8 31.96 -33.01 37.77
C GLY A 8 30.66 -33.81 37.46
N ARG A 9 30.59 -34.98 36.81
CA ARG A 9 31.55 -35.82 36.05
C ARG A 9 30.77 -36.94 35.28
N GLY A 10 30.72 -36.90 33.94
CA GLY A 10 30.12 -37.97 33.08
C GLY A 10 28.68 -37.73 32.59
N GLY A 11 28.22 -38.34 31.49
CA GLY A 11 28.97 -39.17 30.54
C GLY A 11 28.19 -39.69 29.33
N GLY A 12 28.91 -39.90 28.21
CA GLY A 12 28.77 -41.05 27.30
C GLY A 12 27.56 -41.18 26.36
N ARG A 13 27.73 -40.79 25.09
CA ARG A 13 27.12 -41.49 23.94
C ARG A 13 28.13 -41.60 22.78
N GLY A 14 28.39 -42.83 22.35
CA GLY A 14 29.25 -43.15 21.21
C GLY A 14 28.48 -43.25 19.89
N GLY A 15 29.24 -43.39 18.79
CA GLY A 15 28.76 -43.41 17.41
C GLY A 15 28.44 -44.81 16.83
N PRO A 16 28.58 -44.97 15.49
CA PRO A 16 27.66 -45.77 14.66
C PRO A 16 28.12 -47.22 14.39
N PRO A 17 27.36 -48.00 13.59
CA PRO A 17 27.90 -48.35 12.26
C PRO A 17 26.86 -48.46 11.11
N ARG A 18 27.33 -48.93 9.94
CA ARG A 18 26.62 -49.12 8.67
C ARG A 18 25.91 -50.49 8.54
N GLY A 19 24.83 -50.52 7.76
CA GLY A 19 24.66 -51.45 6.61
C GLY A 19 24.05 -52.85 6.83
N GLY A 20 23.39 -53.37 5.78
CA GLY A 20 22.88 -54.75 5.70
C GLY A 20 21.74 -54.91 4.67
N SER A 21 21.84 -55.85 3.72
CA SER A 21 20.90 -56.01 2.59
C SER A 21 20.21 -57.37 2.56
N ARG A 22 18.94 -57.43 2.10
CA ARG A 22 18.16 -58.58 1.54
C ARG A 22 16.73 -58.08 1.19
N GLY A 23 15.99 -58.59 0.20
CA GLY A 23 16.32 -59.51 -0.91
C GLY A 23 15.08 -60.21 -1.52
N GLY A 24 14.84 -60.10 -2.84
CA GLY A 24 13.76 -60.79 -3.60
C GLY A 24 12.41 -60.04 -3.68
N GLY A 25 11.52 -60.29 -4.66
CA GLY A 25 11.65 -61.09 -5.90
C GLY A 25 10.31 -61.40 -6.61
N PHE A 26 10.33 -61.52 -7.96
CA PHE A 26 9.36 -62.23 -8.85
C PHE A 26 7.95 -61.66 -9.18
N SER A 27 7.90 -60.79 -10.20
CA SER A 27 7.30 -61.03 -11.55
C SER A 27 5.96 -61.78 -11.82
N ARG A 28 5.19 -61.18 -12.75
CA ARG A 28 4.40 -61.72 -13.92
C ARG A 28 2.87 -61.98 -13.85
N GLY A 29 2.19 -61.44 -14.87
CA GLY A 29 0.79 -61.66 -15.32
C GLY A 29 0.16 -60.32 -15.78
N GLY A 30 -0.51 -60.13 -16.94
CA GLY A 30 -0.81 -60.99 -18.10
C GLY A 30 -2.26 -61.52 -18.11
N GLY A 31 -3.17 -61.17 -19.03
CA GLY A 31 -3.15 -60.21 -20.17
C GLY A 31 -4.41 -60.35 -21.09
N ARG A 32 -4.40 -59.74 -22.29
CA ARG A 32 -5.40 -59.78 -23.41
C ARG A 32 -6.71 -58.95 -23.26
N GLY A 33 -7.24 -58.43 -24.40
CA GLY A 33 -8.71 -58.32 -24.59
C GLY A 33 -9.36 -57.19 -25.44
N GLY A 34 -9.03 -56.99 -26.72
CA GLY A 34 -9.88 -56.23 -27.71
C GLY A 34 -10.03 -54.70 -27.53
N GLY A 35 -10.50 -53.92 -28.51
CA GLY A 35 -10.78 -54.19 -29.93
C GLY A 35 -11.46 -52.98 -30.65
N ASP A 36 -11.13 -52.73 -31.93
CA ASP A 36 -11.67 -51.69 -32.85
C ASP A 36 -11.58 -50.20 -32.43
N PHE A 37 -11.46 -49.17 -33.29
CA PHE A 37 -11.30 -49.03 -34.75
C PHE A 37 -10.11 -48.06 -35.04
N GLY A 38 -9.57 -47.83 -36.24
CA GLY A 38 -9.76 -48.44 -37.56
C GLY A 38 -9.43 -47.49 -38.74
N ARG A 39 -8.78 -48.01 -39.80
CA ARG A 39 -8.65 -47.46 -41.18
C ARG A 39 -7.78 -46.18 -41.43
N GLY A 40 -6.75 -46.32 -42.29
CA GLY A 40 -6.04 -45.20 -42.93
C GLY A 40 -4.52 -45.44 -43.11
N GLY A 41 -4.03 -45.58 -44.35
CA GLY A 41 -2.62 -45.93 -44.62
C GLY A 41 -2.02 -45.30 -45.89
N ARG A 42 -0.79 -45.72 -46.21
CA ARG A 42 0.21 -45.12 -47.14
C ARG A 42 0.99 -43.93 -46.54
N GLY A 43 2.33 -43.84 -46.68
CA GLY A 43 3.27 -44.85 -47.17
C GLY A 43 4.66 -44.28 -47.53
N GLY A 44 5.73 -45.02 -47.22
CA GLY A 44 7.12 -44.76 -47.66
C GLY A 44 7.89 -43.68 -46.84
N GLY A 45 9.19 -43.80 -46.53
CA GLY A 45 10.06 -44.98 -46.57
C GLY A 45 11.42 -44.78 -47.26
N ARG A 46 12.48 -44.55 -46.46
CA ARG A 46 13.92 -44.44 -46.85
C ARG A 46 14.26 -43.20 -47.71
N GLY A 47 15.50 -42.68 -47.71
CA GLY A 47 16.61 -42.89 -46.78
C GLY A 47 18.01 -42.73 -47.40
N GLY A 48 18.81 -41.78 -46.90
CA GLY A 48 20.28 -41.74 -46.97
C GLY A 48 20.96 -41.44 -48.33
N GLY A 49 21.79 -40.39 -48.38
CA GLY A 49 22.69 -40.12 -49.50
C GLY A 49 23.65 -38.96 -49.22
N ARG A 50 24.97 -39.18 -49.37
CA ARG A 50 26.01 -38.15 -49.17
C ARG A 50 26.28 -37.40 -50.48
N GLY A 51 26.47 -36.07 -50.42
CA GLY A 51 26.86 -35.29 -51.60
C GLY A 51 27.18 -33.82 -51.30
N ALA A 52 28.47 -33.50 -51.25
CA ALA A 52 29.03 -32.14 -51.29
C ALA A 52 30.26 -32.22 -52.22
N PRO A 53 30.66 -31.15 -52.96
CA PRO A 53 31.18 -29.95 -52.30
C PRO A 53 31.09 -28.59 -53.07
N ARG A 54 31.61 -27.55 -52.40
CA ARG A 54 32.08 -26.23 -52.94
C ARG A 54 31.01 -25.23 -53.42
N GLY A 55 31.12 -24.00 -52.88
CA GLY A 55 30.18 -22.89 -53.08
C GLY A 55 30.42 -21.64 -52.23
N ARG A 56 31.64 -21.51 -51.67
CA ARG A 56 32.42 -20.27 -51.48
C ARG A 56 31.66 -18.93 -51.26
N GLY A 57 31.23 -18.69 -50.03
CA GLY A 57 31.48 -17.43 -49.31
C GLY A 57 30.59 -16.20 -49.58
N SER A 58 29.83 -15.80 -48.56
CA SER A 58 29.95 -14.45 -47.95
C SER A 58 29.26 -14.42 -46.58
N ASP A 59 29.71 -13.53 -45.70
CA ASP A 59 29.39 -13.54 -44.26
C ASP A 59 28.29 -12.52 -43.87
N ARG A 60 27.53 -12.89 -42.83
CA ARG A 60 26.87 -11.99 -41.84
C ARG A 60 25.86 -10.94 -42.34
N GLY A 61 24.57 -11.24 -42.14
CA GLY A 61 23.48 -10.26 -42.07
C GLY A 61 22.36 -10.76 -41.16
N GLY A 62 22.27 -10.26 -39.92
CA GLY A 62 21.43 -10.84 -38.86
C GLY A 62 19.92 -10.61 -39.03
N ARG A 63 19.13 -11.67 -39.14
CA ARG A 63 17.66 -11.64 -39.26
C ARG A 63 16.97 -11.39 -37.91
N GLY A 64 17.04 -10.15 -37.41
CA GLY A 64 16.38 -9.72 -36.17
C GLY A 64 14.87 -9.51 -36.32
N GLY A 65 14.05 -10.42 -35.80
CA GLY A 65 12.59 -10.33 -35.87
C GLY A 65 12.01 -9.19 -35.02
N GLY A 66 11.11 -8.39 -35.60
CA GLY A 66 10.46 -7.28 -34.91
C GLY A 66 9.52 -7.75 -33.79
N ARG A 67 9.86 -7.41 -32.54
CA ARG A 67 8.91 -7.44 -31.42
C ARG A 67 8.15 -6.13 -31.36
N GLY A 68 6.83 -6.21 -31.17
CA GLY A 68 5.94 -5.05 -31.13
C GLY A 68 6.37 -4.01 -30.09
N GLY A 69 6.41 -2.74 -30.49
CA GLY A 69 6.92 -1.65 -29.67
C GLY A 69 6.00 -1.32 -28.48
N MET A 70 6.33 -1.84 -27.30
CA MET A 70 5.85 -1.28 -26.04
C MET A 70 6.23 0.21 -25.99
N LYS A 71 5.24 1.11 -25.87
CA LYS A 71 5.48 2.56 -25.96
C LYS A 71 6.56 2.99 -24.94
N PRO A 72 7.69 3.58 -25.38
CA PRO A 72 8.76 3.97 -24.46
C PRO A 72 8.36 5.24 -23.69
N GLY A 73 7.84 5.05 -22.47
CA GLY A 73 7.61 6.13 -21.52
C GLY A 73 8.91 6.88 -21.17
N ILE A 74 8.78 8.14 -20.73
CA ILE A 74 9.86 9.15 -20.61
C ILE A 74 11.21 8.55 -20.19
N LYS A 75 12.22 8.67 -21.07
CA LYS A 75 13.62 8.31 -20.79
C LYS A 75 14.17 9.23 -19.69
N GLY A 76 15.06 8.72 -18.83
CA GLY A 76 15.78 9.55 -17.87
C GLY A 76 16.59 10.65 -18.57
N GLY A 77 16.65 11.84 -17.97
CA GLY A 77 17.34 13.02 -18.53
C GLY A 77 16.45 14.05 -19.22
N ALA A 78 15.13 13.84 -19.29
CA ALA A 78 14.21 14.93 -19.65
C ALA A 78 14.21 16.00 -18.55
N LYS A 79 14.33 17.28 -18.92
CA LYS A 79 14.15 18.40 -17.98
C LYS A 79 12.69 18.46 -17.54
N VAL A 80 12.48 18.51 -16.22
CA VAL A 80 11.17 18.57 -15.56
C VAL A 80 11.15 19.73 -14.57
N ILE A 81 10.06 20.47 -14.58
CA ILE A 81 9.70 21.52 -13.61
C ILE A 81 8.81 20.86 -12.56
N ILE A 82 9.01 21.21 -11.29
CA ILE A 82 8.17 20.71 -10.19
C ILE A 82 7.26 21.84 -9.71
N GLU A 83 5.95 21.63 -9.84
CA GLU A 83 4.90 22.53 -9.35
C GLU A 83 4.23 21.96 -8.10
N PRO A 84 3.82 22.78 -7.12
CA PRO A 84 3.00 22.32 -6.00
C PRO A 84 1.59 21.92 -6.47
N HIS A 85 1.05 20.83 -5.90
CA HIS A 85 -0.34 20.41 -6.16
C HIS A 85 -1.33 21.13 -5.23
N ARG A 86 -2.65 20.99 -5.47
CA ARG A 86 -3.70 21.51 -4.57
C ARG A 86 -3.68 20.91 -3.15
N HIS A 87 -2.91 19.84 -2.92
CA HIS A 87 -2.76 19.21 -1.61
C HIS A 87 -1.35 19.45 -1.07
N PRO A 88 -1.19 19.97 0.17
CA PRO A 88 0.11 20.18 0.79
C PRO A 88 0.99 18.92 0.80
N GLY A 89 2.27 19.08 0.45
CA GLY A 89 3.26 17.99 0.38
C GLY A 89 3.20 17.11 -0.88
N VAL A 90 2.22 17.32 -1.75
CA VAL A 90 2.10 16.67 -3.07
C VAL A 90 2.51 17.65 -4.16
N PHE A 91 3.19 17.16 -5.21
CA PHE A 91 3.70 17.97 -6.31
C PHE A 91 3.40 17.31 -7.66
N VAL A 92 3.49 18.09 -8.74
CA VAL A 92 3.38 17.62 -10.13
C VAL A 92 4.69 17.93 -10.85
N ALA A 93 5.30 16.92 -11.45
CA ALA A 93 6.43 17.09 -12.35
C ALA A 93 5.91 17.25 -13.79
N ARG A 94 6.05 18.45 -14.35
CA ARG A 94 5.77 18.75 -15.76
C ARG A 94 7.06 18.78 -16.57
N GLY A 95 7.10 18.07 -17.70
CA GLY A 95 8.27 18.08 -18.59
C GLY A 95 8.43 16.78 -19.37
N GLY A 96 7.90 16.76 -20.59
CA GLY A 96 7.87 15.57 -21.43
C GLY A 96 6.60 15.54 -22.28
N LYS A 97 5.93 14.39 -22.30
CA LYS A 97 4.64 14.20 -23.01
C LYS A 97 3.45 13.97 -22.06
N GLU A 98 3.72 13.76 -20.77
CA GLU A 98 2.77 13.34 -19.75
C GLU A 98 3.22 13.98 -18.42
N ASP A 99 2.29 14.58 -17.68
CA ASP A 99 2.54 15.12 -16.33
C ASP A 99 2.54 13.97 -15.30
N LEU A 100 3.39 14.05 -14.28
CA LEU A 100 3.58 12.98 -13.28
C LEU A 100 3.33 13.48 -11.85
N LEU A 101 2.54 12.75 -11.07
CA LEU A 101 2.39 13.00 -9.64
C LEU A 101 3.67 12.58 -8.88
N VAL A 102 4.17 13.43 -7.99
CA VAL A 102 5.41 13.16 -7.23
C VAL A 102 5.32 13.59 -5.76
N THR A 103 6.10 12.94 -4.89
CA THR A 103 6.30 13.31 -3.48
C THR A 103 7.77 13.67 -3.22
N LYS A 104 8.06 14.58 -2.29
CA LYS A 104 9.45 14.90 -1.89
C LYS A 104 10.02 13.72 -1.09
N ASN A 105 11.16 13.16 -1.52
CA ASN A 105 11.75 11.99 -0.89
C ASN A 105 12.27 12.31 0.52
N LEU A 106 11.79 11.59 1.55
CA LEU A 106 12.35 11.71 2.90
C LEU A 106 13.72 11.02 3.03
N THR A 107 14.07 10.09 2.14
CA THR A 107 15.30 9.28 2.17
C THR A 107 16.09 9.39 0.84
N PRO A 108 16.77 10.52 0.58
CA PRO A 108 17.44 10.76 -0.71
C PRO A 108 18.44 9.66 -1.09
N GLY A 109 18.48 9.31 -2.37
CA GLY A 109 19.32 8.23 -2.91
C GLY A 109 18.63 6.87 -2.98
N GLU A 110 17.53 6.66 -2.24
CA GLU A 110 16.82 5.38 -2.13
C GLU A 110 15.47 5.36 -2.86
N SER A 111 15.09 4.18 -3.36
CA SER A 111 13.77 3.88 -3.95
C SER A 111 13.19 2.62 -3.34
N VAL A 112 11.92 2.65 -2.95
CA VAL A 112 11.26 1.59 -2.16
C VAL A 112 10.78 0.41 -3.02
N TYR A 113 10.37 0.65 -4.27
CA TYR A 113 9.79 -0.36 -5.16
C TYR A 113 10.23 -0.25 -6.64
N GLY A 114 11.36 0.42 -6.89
CA GLY A 114 11.91 0.64 -8.23
C GLY A 114 11.21 1.75 -9.01
N GLU A 115 10.56 2.68 -8.31
CA GLU A 115 9.96 3.89 -8.86
C GLU A 115 10.99 4.84 -9.50
N LYS A 116 10.54 5.63 -10.49
CA LYS A 116 11.36 6.70 -11.05
C LYS A 116 11.56 7.79 -10.00
N ARG A 117 12.78 8.34 -9.96
CA ARG A 117 13.16 9.46 -9.09
C ARG A 117 13.66 10.63 -9.94
N ILE A 118 13.45 11.83 -9.43
CA ILE A 118 13.78 13.11 -10.08
C ILE A 118 14.57 13.93 -9.07
N SER A 119 15.86 14.11 -9.32
CA SER A 119 16.69 15.03 -8.54
C SER A 119 16.58 16.44 -9.13
N VAL A 120 16.25 17.42 -8.31
CA VAL A 120 16.29 18.84 -8.66
C VAL A 120 17.35 19.50 -7.79
N ASP A 121 18.27 20.21 -8.43
CA ASP A 121 19.24 21.04 -7.74
C ASP A 121 18.50 22.28 -7.23
N SER A 122 18.40 22.43 -5.91
CA SER A 122 17.68 23.54 -5.28
C SER A 122 18.45 24.83 -5.55
N PRO A 123 17.84 25.90 -6.10
CA PRO A 123 18.55 27.16 -6.33
C PRO A 123 18.94 27.80 -5.00
N ASP A 124 20.13 28.42 -4.96
CA ASP A 124 20.69 29.05 -3.76
C ASP A 124 19.79 30.19 -3.28
N THR A 125 18.88 29.86 -2.38
CA THR A 125 17.89 30.78 -1.80
C THR A 125 18.39 31.18 -0.41
N PRO A 126 18.68 32.46 -0.15
CA PRO A 126 19.11 32.90 1.16
C PRO A 126 17.99 32.64 2.18
N GLY A 127 18.33 31.96 3.28
CA GLY A 127 17.40 31.71 4.37
C GLY A 127 17.04 33.02 5.09
N THR A 128 15.84 33.08 5.65
CA THR A 128 15.34 34.24 6.42
C THR A 128 16.15 34.56 7.67
N ASP A 129 16.91 33.59 8.17
CA ASP A 129 17.49 33.59 9.51
C ASP A 129 19.04 33.51 9.51
N GLY A 130 19.67 33.88 8.39
CA GLY A 130 21.14 34.02 8.29
C GLY A 130 21.94 32.72 8.21
N GLU A 131 21.35 31.56 8.51
CA GLU A 131 22.00 30.27 8.25
C GLU A 131 22.20 30.05 6.74
N VAL A 132 23.47 29.92 6.35
CA VAL A 132 23.85 29.54 4.99
C VAL A 132 23.52 28.06 4.79
N ASN A 133 22.46 27.77 4.04
CA ASN A 133 22.20 26.43 3.53
C ASN A 133 23.48 25.90 2.85
N PRO A 134 24.07 24.75 3.27
CA PRO A 134 25.27 24.24 2.65
C PRO A 134 25.01 23.94 1.17
N ALA A 135 25.82 24.53 0.29
CA ALA A 135 25.53 24.64 -1.14
C ALA A 135 25.25 23.29 -1.81
N GLY A 136 24.25 23.27 -2.69
CA GLY A 136 23.97 22.11 -3.56
C GLY A 136 23.13 20.99 -2.93
N THR A 137 22.31 21.26 -1.91
CA THR A 137 21.35 20.27 -1.37
C THR A 137 20.34 19.84 -2.45
N LYS A 138 20.59 18.68 -3.07
CA LYS A 138 19.75 18.13 -4.16
C LYS A 138 18.42 17.61 -3.59
N THR A 139 17.32 18.29 -3.89
CA THR A 139 15.98 17.83 -3.50
C THR A 139 15.54 16.72 -4.45
N GLU A 140 15.39 15.51 -3.94
CA GLU A 140 14.86 14.38 -4.71
C GLU A 140 13.34 14.24 -4.55
N TYR A 141 12.67 13.93 -5.66
CA TYR A 141 11.24 13.63 -5.73
C TYR A 141 11.04 12.20 -6.26
N ARG A 142 10.01 11.50 -5.75
CA ARG A 142 9.65 10.12 -6.12
C ARG A 142 8.34 10.12 -6.92
N VAL A 143 8.32 9.47 -8.08
CA VAL A 143 7.11 9.37 -8.92
C VAL A 143 6.11 8.42 -8.29
N TRP A 144 4.90 8.93 -8.01
CA TRP A 144 3.83 8.20 -7.33
C TRP A 144 2.85 7.62 -8.36
N ASN A 145 2.82 6.30 -8.48
CA ASN A 145 2.08 5.64 -9.55
C ASN A 145 0.59 5.38 -9.20
N PRO A 146 -0.39 6.01 -9.87
CA PRO A 146 -1.82 5.83 -9.60
C PRO A 146 -2.34 4.42 -9.95
N PHE A 147 -1.68 3.70 -10.84
CA PHE A 147 -2.02 2.30 -11.13
C PHE A 147 -1.57 1.32 -10.03
N ARG A 148 -0.80 1.79 -9.04
CA ARG A 148 -0.36 1.01 -7.86
C ARG A 148 -0.89 1.55 -6.54
N SER A 149 -1.01 2.87 -6.40
CA SER A 149 -1.50 3.52 -5.19
C SER A 149 -2.90 4.08 -5.40
N LYS A 150 -3.85 3.59 -4.61
CA LYS A 150 -5.24 4.05 -4.67
C LYS A 150 -5.34 5.54 -4.35
N LEU A 151 -4.63 6.00 -3.31
CA LEU A 151 -4.61 7.41 -2.91
C LEU A 151 -4.12 8.34 -4.04
N ALA A 152 -3.07 7.96 -4.77
CA ALA A 152 -2.63 8.72 -5.95
C ALA A 152 -3.69 8.79 -7.06
N ALA A 153 -4.45 7.70 -7.27
CA ALA A 153 -5.56 7.70 -8.21
C ALA A 153 -6.75 8.55 -7.73
N GLY A 154 -7.01 8.62 -6.43
CA GLY A 154 -7.99 9.55 -5.84
C GLY A 154 -7.59 11.01 -6.03
N ILE A 155 -6.33 11.34 -5.73
CA ILE A 155 -5.74 12.68 -5.93
C ILE A 155 -5.84 13.11 -7.40
N LEU A 156 -5.44 12.27 -8.35
CA LEU A 156 -5.56 12.58 -9.79
C LEU A 156 -7.01 12.52 -10.31
N GLY A 157 -7.90 11.84 -9.60
CA GLY A 157 -9.33 11.85 -9.87
C GLY A 157 -10.05 13.10 -9.36
N GLY A 158 -9.37 13.97 -8.60
CA GLY A 158 -9.84 15.30 -8.25
C GLY A 158 -10.35 15.51 -6.82
N LEU A 159 -10.07 14.59 -5.87
CA LEU A 159 -10.48 14.73 -4.45
C LEU A 159 -10.26 16.15 -3.91
N ASP A 160 -11.17 16.63 -3.07
CA ASP A 160 -11.13 18.02 -2.58
C ASP A 160 -10.17 18.22 -1.41
N ASP A 161 -10.25 17.36 -0.40
CA ASP A 161 -9.29 17.29 0.70
C ASP A 161 -8.97 15.83 1.01
N ILE A 162 -7.71 15.52 1.27
CA ILE A 162 -7.25 14.18 1.67
C ILE A 162 -6.96 14.08 3.17
N TYR A 163 -7.04 15.20 3.90
CA TYR A 163 -6.65 15.42 5.31
C TYR A 163 -5.21 15.07 5.69
N ILE A 164 -4.51 14.27 4.88
CA ILE A 164 -3.07 14.04 4.95
C ILE A 164 -2.36 15.33 4.52
N ARG A 165 -1.60 15.93 5.44
CA ARG A 165 -0.88 17.19 5.28
C ARG A 165 0.48 17.08 6.03
N PRO A 166 1.50 17.89 5.70
CA PRO A 166 2.74 17.95 6.48
C PRO A 166 2.46 18.16 7.97
N GLY A 167 3.11 17.38 8.84
CA GLY A 167 2.91 17.41 10.29
C GLY A 167 1.71 16.63 10.84
N ALA A 168 0.82 16.10 9.98
CA ALA A 168 -0.35 15.34 10.44
C ALA A 168 0.04 13.94 10.99
N ASN A 169 -0.77 13.41 11.92
CA ASN A 169 -0.66 12.02 12.36
C ASN A 169 -1.66 11.16 11.58
N VAL A 170 -1.17 10.13 10.89
CA VAL A 170 -1.95 9.26 10.00
C VAL A 170 -1.97 7.84 10.55
N LEU A 171 -3.16 7.23 10.64
CA LEU A 171 -3.31 5.78 10.83
C LEU A 171 -3.66 5.14 9.49
N TYR A 172 -2.75 4.34 8.94
CA TYR A 172 -2.91 3.63 7.68
C TYR A 172 -3.28 2.17 7.97
N LEU A 173 -4.50 1.77 7.63
CA LEU A 173 -5.02 0.41 7.80
C LEU A 173 -4.90 -0.37 6.48
N GLY A 174 -4.21 -1.51 6.51
CA GLY A 174 -3.91 -2.31 5.30
C GLY A 174 -2.65 -1.82 4.58
N ALA A 175 -1.57 -1.59 5.34
CA ALA A 175 -0.32 -1.03 4.83
C ALA A 175 0.42 -1.90 3.79
N ALA A 176 0.11 -3.20 3.71
CA ALA A 176 0.75 -4.18 2.84
C ALA A 176 2.29 -4.10 2.95
N SER A 177 3.01 -4.09 1.82
CA SER A 177 4.47 -3.93 1.76
C SER A 177 4.94 -2.46 1.83
N GLY A 178 4.10 -1.54 2.31
CA GLY A 178 4.49 -0.15 2.58
C GLY A 178 4.65 0.76 1.36
N THR A 179 4.35 0.29 0.14
CA THR A 179 4.57 1.07 -1.11
C THR A 179 3.85 2.43 -1.09
N SER A 180 2.53 2.45 -0.83
CA SER A 180 1.76 3.69 -0.68
C SER A 180 2.09 4.42 0.63
N VAL A 181 2.36 3.68 1.72
CA VAL A 181 2.74 4.24 3.03
C VAL A 181 3.99 5.12 2.91
N SER A 182 4.98 4.70 2.11
CA SER A 182 6.21 5.48 1.89
C SER A 182 5.95 6.85 1.24
N HIS A 183 4.91 6.99 0.41
CA HIS A 183 4.52 8.29 -0.17
C HIS A 183 3.68 9.12 0.82
N VAL A 184 2.84 8.48 1.66
CA VAL A 184 2.16 9.17 2.77
C VAL A 184 3.17 9.72 3.78
N ALA A 185 4.22 8.95 4.10
CA ALA A 185 5.31 9.36 4.97
C ALA A 185 6.15 10.51 4.38
N ASP A 186 6.41 10.49 3.06
CA ASP A 186 7.05 11.60 2.34
C ASP A 186 6.19 12.90 2.42
N ILE A 187 4.86 12.81 2.28
CA ILE A 187 3.92 13.96 2.34
C ILE A 187 3.80 14.53 3.75
N VAL A 188 3.69 13.64 4.75
CA VAL A 188 3.60 13.99 6.17
C VAL A 188 4.90 14.61 6.69
N GLY A 189 6.04 14.22 6.13
CA GLY A 189 7.35 14.74 6.49
C GLY A 189 7.82 14.32 7.90
N PRO A 190 8.96 14.85 8.36
CA PRO A 190 9.62 14.38 9.59
C PRO A 190 8.91 14.80 10.89
N THR A 191 7.98 15.75 10.84
CA THR A 191 7.28 16.29 12.02
C THR A 191 6.01 15.52 12.38
N GLY A 192 5.33 14.94 11.38
CA GLY A 192 4.17 14.07 11.59
C GLY A 192 4.56 12.60 11.67
N ARG A 193 3.57 11.70 11.79
CA ARG A 193 3.78 10.27 12.00
C ARG A 193 2.80 9.42 11.19
N VAL A 194 3.24 8.27 10.71
CA VAL A 194 2.39 7.30 10.00
C VAL A 194 2.42 5.96 10.73
N PHE A 195 1.33 5.65 11.43
CA PHE A 195 1.10 4.35 12.06
C PHE A 195 0.59 3.39 10.98
N ALA A 196 1.38 2.38 10.61
CA ALA A 196 1.12 1.52 9.47
C ALA A 196 0.73 0.10 9.94
N VAL A 197 -0.58 -0.19 9.95
CA VAL A 197 -1.13 -1.47 10.42
C VAL A 197 -1.23 -2.46 9.25
N GLU A 198 -0.61 -3.64 9.42
CA GLU A 198 -0.64 -4.75 8.47
C GLU A 198 -0.75 -6.09 9.18
N PHE A 199 -1.64 -6.97 8.71
CA PHE A 199 -1.84 -8.30 9.33
C PHE A 199 -0.85 -9.36 8.81
N SER A 200 -0.43 -9.27 7.55
CA SER A 200 0.42 -10.27 6.90
C SER A 200 1.87 -10.20 7.41
N HIS A 201 2.31 -11.22 8.13
CA HIS A 201 3.73 -11.37 8.55
C HIS A 201 4.73 -11.36 7.38
N ARG A 202 4.29 -11.66 6.14
CA ARG A 202 5.16 -11.56 4.95
C ARG A 202 5.33 -10.09 4.56
N SER A 203 4.22 -9.41 4.31
CA SER A 203 4.19 -7.99 3.91
C SER A 203 4.76 -7.08 4.99
N GLY A 204 4.57 -7.45 6.26
CA GLY A 204 5.14 -6.80 7.43
C GLY A 204 6.67 -6.77 7.44
N ARG A 205 7.37 -7.75 6.84
CA ARG A 205 8.84 -7.70 6.71
C ARG A 205 9.29 -6.60 5.76
N ASP A 206 8.60 -6.47 4.62
CA ASP A 206 8.86 -5.41 3.64
C ASP A 206 8.54 -4.03 4.27
N LEU A 207 7.44 -3.94 5.02
CA LEU A 207 7.00 -2.74 5.74
C LEU A 207 7.99 -2.31 6.84
N ILE A 208 8.48 -3.25 7.66
CA ILE A 208 9.52 -3.01 8.68
C ILE A 208 10.84 -2.59 8.02
N THR A 209 11.21 -3.22 6.90
CA THR A 209 12.39 -2.82 6.12
C THR A 209 12.24 -1.36 5.68
N MET A 210 11.14 -1.00 5.01
CA MET A 210 10.86 0.38 4.58
C MET A 210 10.83 1.39 5.76
N ALA A 211 10.27 1.01 6.90
CA ALA A 211 10.25 1.83 8.11
C ALA A 211 11.62 2.00 8.78
N THR A 212 12.56 1.07 8.58
CA THR A 212 13.96 1.21 9.08
C THR A 212 14.64 2.43 8.45
N HIS A 213 14.28 2.77 7.21
CA HIS A 213 14.80 3.93 6.50
C HIS A 213 13.96 5.21 6.74
N ARG A 214 12.66 5.08 7.05
CA ARG A 214 11.74 6.20 7.34
C ARG A 214 11.31 6.25 8.81
N THR A 215 12.06 7.01 9.60
CA THR A 215 11.87 7.19 11.06
C THR A 215 10.50 7.74 11.48
N ASN A 216 9.72 8.32 10.56
CA ASN A 216 8.35 8.78 10.81
C ASN A 216 7.27 7.69 10.60
N VAL A 217 7.64 6.48 10.15
CA VAL A 217 6.75 5.33 9.99
C VAL A 217 6.88 4.38 11.18
N ILE A 218 5.75 4.06 11.82
CA ILE A 218 5.67 3.08 12.90
C ILE A 218 4.95 1.84 12.37
N PRO A 219 5.64 0.73 12.06
CA PRO A 219 5.03 -0.49 11.56
C PRO A 219 4.38 -1.28 12.69
N ILE A 220 3.11 -1.68 12.50
CA ILE A 220 2.31 -2.40 13.49
C ILE A 220 1.81 -3.69 12.83
N ILE A 221 2.38 -4.83 13.22
CA ILE A 221 2.04 -6.13 12.63
C ILE A 221 0.97 -6.83 13.49
N GLU A 222 -0.29 -6.45 13.28
CA GLU A 222 -1.46 -6.94 14.03
C GLU A 222 -2.75 -6.87 13.18
N ASP A 223 -3.81 -7.53 13.65
CA ASP A 223 -5.12 -7.50 13.01
C ASP A 223 -5.88 -6.18 13.31
N ALA A 224 -6.13 -5.40 12.26
CA ALA A 224 -6.89 -4.14 12.32
C ALA A 224 -8.32 -4.29 12.89
N ARG A 225 -8.89 -5.50 12.91
CA ARG A 225 -10.18 -5.80 13.59
C ARG A 225 -10.12 -5.67 15.11
N HIS A 226 -8.91 -5.67 15.69
CA HIS A 226 -8.67 -5.76 17.14
C HIS A 226 -7.83 -4.58 17.67
N PRO A 227 -8.27 -3.31 17.51
CA PRO A 227 -7.45 -2.12 17.83
C PRO A 227 -7.00 -2.02 19.30
N LEU A 228 -7.69 -2.71 20.21
CA LEU A 228 -7.28 -2.86 21.61
C LEU A 228 -5.90 -3.52 21.79
N ARG A 229 -5.38 -4.26 20.81
CA ARG A 229 -4.05 -4.89 20.88
C ARG A 229 -2.91 -3.90 20.68
N TYR A 230 -3.07 -2.92 19.80
CA TYR A 230 -2.06 -1.89 19.50
C TYR A 230 -2.37 -0.52 20.11
N ARG A 231 -3.36 -0.44 21.03
CA ARG A 231 -3.76 0.79 21.75
C ARG A 231 -2.65 1.50 22.54
N MET A 232 -1.52 0.82 22.79
CA MET A 232 -0.36 1.38 23.48
C MET A 232 0.67 1.98 22.52
N LEU A 233 0.54 1.72 21.22
CA LEU A 233 1.45 2.20 20.17
C LEU A 233 0.86 3.41 19.42
N VAL A 234 -0.45 3.42 19.20
CA VAL A 234 -1.16 4.45 18.43
C VAL A 234 -1.75 5.52 19.36
N GLY A 235 -1.29 6.76 19.18
CA GLY A 235 -1.88 7.94 19.83
C GLY A 235 -3.06 8.52 19.03
N MET A 236 -3.61 9.66 19.48
CA MET A 236 -4.70 10.33 18.76
C MET A 236 -4.23 10.85 17.39
N VAL A 237 -4.84 10.35 16.31
CA VAL A 237 -4.52 10.67 14.92
C VAL A 237 -5.45 11.72 14.32
N ASP A 238 -4.96 12.42 13.30
CA ASP A 238 -5.67 13.48 12.57
C ASP A 238 -6.48 12.91 11.39
N VAL A 239 -5.99 11.82 10.78
CA VAL A 239 -6.65 11.14 9.65
C VAL A 239 -6.43 9.63 9.69
N ILE A 240 -7.49 8.87 9.36
CA ILE A 240 -7.41 7.43 9.05
C ILE A 240 -7.45 7.25 7.53
N PHE A 241 -6.52 6.47 6.98
CA PHE A 241 -6.55 5.98 5.60
C PHE A 241 -6.79 4.46 5.61
N ALA A 242 -7.85 3.98 4.95
CA ALA A 242 -8.27 2.58 5.02
C ALA A 242 -8.29 1.90 3.65
N ASP A 243 -7.28 1.05 3.42
CA ASP A 243 -7.13 0.19 2.22
C ASP A 243 -7.29 -1.31 2.56
N VAL A 244 -8.21 -1.59 3.49
CA VAL A 244 -8.53 -2.95 3.94
C VAL A 244 -9.59 -3.58 3.04
N ALA A 245 -9.18 -4.47 2.14
CA ALA A 245 -10.10 -5.21 1.27
C ALA A 245 -10.76 -6.39 2.02
N GLN A 246 -11.76 -6.12 2.87
CA GLN A 246 -12.54 -7.10 3.62
C GLN A 246 -14.05 -6.75 3.62
N PRO A 247 -14.97 -7.72 3.70
CA PRO A 247 -16.42 -7.43 3.77
C PRO A 247 -16.89 -6.66 5.02
N ASP A 248 -16.10 -6.67 6.11
CA ASP A 248 -16.34 -5.91 7.34
C ASP A 248 -15.57 -4.58 7.41
N GLN A 249 -15.20 -3.99 6.27
CA GLN A 249 -14.42 -2.75 6.17
C GLN A 249 -15.00 -1.62 7.02
N ALA A 250 -16.31 -1.33 6.95
CA ALA A 250 -16.94 -0.29 7.78
C ALA A 250 -16.74 -0.50 9.29
N ARG A 251 -16.92 -1.72 9.79
CA ARG A 251 -16.74 -2.06 11.21
C ARG A 251 -15.28 -1.91 11.67
N ILE A 252 -14.33 -2.30 10.82
CA ILE A 252 -12.90 -2.13 11.07
C ILE A 252 -12.56 -0.64 11.17
N VAL A 253 -13.09 0.17 10.26
CA VAL A 253 -12.88 1.63 10.23
C VAL A 253 -13.56 2.32 11.42
N GLY A 254 -14.80 1.97 11.76
CA GLY A 254 -15.55 2.47 12.92
C GLY A 254 -14.80 2.25 14.23
N LEU A 255 -14.39 1.01 14.51
CA LEU A 255 -13.63 0.67 15.72
C LEU A 255 -12.29 1.44 15.81
N ASN A 256 -11.56 1.60 14.71
CA ASN A 256 -10.31 2.38 14.71
C ASN A 256 -10.56 3.89 14.86
N ALA A 257 -11.63 4.43 14.26
CA ALA A 257 -12.02 5.82 14.42
C ALA A 257 -12.42 6.13 15.88
N HIS A 258 -13.21 5.25 16.51
CA HIS A 258 -13.66 5.42 17.88
C HIS A 258 -12.52 5.36 18.92
N LEU A 259 -11.45 4.61 18.65
CA LEU A 259 -10.31 4.51 19.58
C LEU A 259 -9.22 5.57 19.35
N PHE A 260 -9.00 6.02 18.11
CA PHE A 260 -7.80 6.81 17.78
C PHE A 260 -8.07 8.14 17.05
N LEU A 261 -9.23 8.36 16.43
CA LEU A 261 -9.42 9.55 15.59
C LEU A 261 -9.89 10.76 16.41
N LYS A 262 -9.23 11.90 16.21
CA LYS A 262 -9.62 13.19 16.82
C LYS A 262 -11.02 13.61 16.36
N VAL A 263 -11.70 14.41 17.20
CA VAL A 263 -12.98 15.03 16.85
C VAL A 263 -12.78 15.95 15.64
N GLY A 264 -13.60 15.80 14.58
CA GLY A 264 -13.41 16.51 13.32
C GLY A 264 -12.32 15.92 12.42
N GLY A 265 -11.69 14.82 12.82
CA GLY A 265 -10.66 14.12 12.05
C GLY A 265 -11.18 13.49 10.77
N GLY A 266 -10.27 13.32 9.80
CA GLY A 266 -10.58 12.77 8.49
C GLY A 266 -10.66 11.24 8.48
N VAL A 267 -11.55 10.68 7.67
CA VAL A 267 -11.43 9.27 7.25
C VAL A 267 -11.48 9.22 5.73
N VAL A 268 -10.47 8.60 5.13
CA VAL A 268 -10.37 8.33 3.70
C VAL A 268 -10.46 6.82 3.51
N VAL A 269 -11.58 6.34 2.97
CA VAL A 269 -11.80 4.90 2.73
C VAL A 269 -11.69 4.63 1.23
N SER A 270 -10.82 3.70 0.83
CA SER A 270 -10.83 3.13 -0.51
C SER A 270 -11.64 1.84 -0.52
N VAL A 271 -12.86 1.91 -1.06
CA VAL A 271 -13.76 0.76 -1.20
C VAL A 271 -13.54 0.08 -2.55
N LYS A 272 -13.54 -1.25 -2.57
CA LYS A 272 -13.49 -2.08 -3.78
C LYS A 272 -14.64 -3.06 -3.77
N ALA A 273 -15.69 -2.78 -4.55
CA ALA A 273 -16.97 -3.50 -4.50
C ALA A 273 -16.80 -5.03 -4.53
N ASN A 274 -16.04 -5.55 -5.51
CA ASN A 274 -15.80 -6.98 -5.72
C ASN A 274 -15.09 -7.72 -4.55
N CYS A 275 -14.60 -7.01 -3.53
CA CYS A 275 -14.00 -7.59 -2.32
C CYS A 275 -14.92 -7.53 -1.08
N ILE A 276 -16.08 -6.90 -1.21
CA ILE A 276 -17.15 -6.87 -0.20
C ILE A 276 -18.30 -7.78 -0.66
N ASP A 277 -18.75 -7.60 -1.90
CA ASP A 277 -19.74 -8.44 -2.57
C ASP A 277 -19.38 -8.53 -4.07
N SER A 278 -19.20 -9.75 -4.57
CA SER A 278 -18.88 -10.02 -5.98
C SER A 278 -20.11 -10.29 -6.85
N THR A 279 -21.30 -10.32 -6.25
CA THR A 279 -22.59 -10.63 -6.89
C THR A 279 -23.45 -9.38 -7.10
N ALA A 280 -23.39 -8.42 -6.18
CA ALA A 280 -24.09 -7.15 -6.29
C ALA A 280 -23.44 -6.17 -7.28
N LYS A 281 -24.25 -5.24 -7.82
CA LYS A 281 -23.74 -4.11 -8.61
C LYS A 281 -22.90 -3.18 -7.72
N PRO A 282 -21.77 -2.62 -8.19
CA PRO A 282 -20.90 -1.76 -7.38
C PRO A 282 -21.62 -0.59 -6.70
N GLU A 283 -22.55 0.06 -7.40
CA GLU A 283 -23.40 1.15 -6.88
C GLU A 283 -24.14 0.78 -5.59
N VAL A 284 -24.68 -0.45 -5.53
CA VAL A 284 -25.42 -0.97 -4.36
C VAL A 284 -24.45 -1.26 -3.21
N VAL A 285 -23.27 -1.81 -3.51
CA VAL A 285 -22.22 -2.05 -2.51
C VAL A 285 -21.74 -0.73 -1.91
N PHE A 286 -21.52 0.29 -2.75
CA PHE A 286 -21.13 1.63 -2.30
C PHE A 286 -22.21 2.27 -1.42
N ALA A 287 -23.48 2.26 -1.85
CA ALA A 287 -24.59 2.79 -1.05
C ALA A 287 -24.72 2.09 0.32
N ASN A 288 -24.50 0.77 0.37
CA ASN A 288 -24.51 0.00 1.61
C ASN A 288 -23.33 0.36 2.53
N GLU A 289 -22.10 0.52 2.01
CA GLU A 289 -20.97 1.00 2.82
C GLU A 289 -21.17 2.44 3.31
N VAL A 290 -21.71 3.35 2.47
CA VAL A 290 -22.09 4.72 2.89
C VAL A 290 -23.06 4.65 4.09
N LYS A 291 -24.03 3.72 4.06
CA LYS A 291 -24.98 3.54 5.16
C LYS A 291 -24.32 3.02 6.44
N LYS A 292 -23.54 1.93 6.37
CA LYS A 292 -22.82 1.37 7.53
C LYS A 292 -21.90 2.41 8.19
N MET A 293 -21.18 3.20 7.38
CA MET A 293 -20.27 4.23 7.91
C MET A 293 -21.03 5.37 8.61
N ARG A 294 -22.24 5.73 8.14
CA ARG A 294 -23.12 6.67 8.86
C ARG A 294 -23.63 6.09 10.18
N GLU A 295 -23.91 4.79 10.24
CA GLU A 295 -24.30 4.07 11.47
C GLU A 295 -23.13 4.09 12.49
N GLU A 296 -21.88 3.92 12.03
CA GLU A 296 -20.63 4.13 12.77
C GLU A 296 -20.30 5.63 13.05
N ARG A 297 -21.26 6.55 12.90
CA ARG A 297 -21.13 8.02 13.14
C ARG A 297 -20.10 8.75 12.27
N ILE A 298 -19.68 8.14 11.16
CA ILE A 298 -18.72 8.72 10.22
C ILE A 298 -19.51 9.42 9.10
N LYS A 299 -19.49 10.77 9.05
CA LYS A 299 -20.33 11.55 8.11
C LYS A 299 -19.64 11.71 6.75
N PRO A 300 -20.21 11.18 5.64
CA PRO A 300 -19.61 11.34 4.31
C PRO A 300 -19.73 12.80 3.87
N LYS A 301 -18.66 13.30 3.23
CA LYS A 301 -18.60 14.60 2.56
C LYS A 301 -18.49 14.46 1.04
N GLU A 302 -17.58 13.59 0.60
CA GLU A 302 -17.19 13.48 -0.81
C GLU A 302 -17.18 12.00 -1.24
N GLN A 303 -17.48 11.77 -2.52
CA GLN A 303 -17.59 10.46 -3.12
C GLN A 303 -17.04 10.51 -4.56
N LEU A 304 -16.00 9.73 -4.84
CA LEU A 304 -15.30 9.72 -6.12
C LEU A 304 -15.15 8.31 -6.67
N THR A 305 -15.75 8.07 -7.85
CA THR A 305 -15.70 6.78 -8.56
C THR A 305 -14.57 6.79 -9.59
N LEU A 306 -13.52 6.00 -9.35
CA LEU A 306 -12.38 5.89 -10.26
C LEU A 306 -12.68 4.91 -11.41
N GLY A 307 -13.33 5.43 -12.45
CA GLY A 307 -13.98 4.65 -13.52
C GLY A 307 -13.11 3.65 -14.31
N LYS A 308 -11.78 3.71 -14.23
CA LYS A 308 -10.86 2.72 -14.85
C LYS A 308 -10.35 1.63 -13.89
N PHE A 309 -10.70 1.69 -12.61
CA PHE A 309 -10.10 0.85 -11.57
C PHE A 309 -11.09 0.06 -10.70
N THR A 310 -12.40 0.33 -10.81
CA THR A 310 -13.43 -0.22 -9.89
C THR A 310 -13.11 0.08 -8.42
N LEU A 311 -12.45 1.23 -8.18
CA LEU A 311 -12.08 1.75 -6.89
C LEU A 311 -12.89 3.01 -6.60
N PHE A 312 -13.23 3.17 -5.33
CA PHE A 312 -14.14 4.21 -4.86
C PHE A 312 -13.52 4.89 -3.66
N PHE A 313 -13.36 6.20 -3.73
CA PHE A 313 -12.95 7.01 -2.60
C PHE A 313 -14.15 7.62 -1.93
N MET A 314 -14.23 7.44 -0.62
CA MET A 314 -15.22 8.10 0.21
C MET A 314 -14.48 8.91 1.27
N LEU A 315 -14.64 10.23 1.18
CA LEU A 315 -14.12 11.17 2.15
C LEU A 315 -15.16 11.40 3.22
N PHE A 316 -14.77 11.22 4.47
CA PHE A 316 -15.60 11.50 5.62
C PHE A 316 -14.94 12.46 6.61
N VAL A 317 -15.77 13.05 7.47
CA VAL A 317 -15.33 13.61 8.75
C VAL A 317 -16.03 12.88 9.89
N TYR A 318 -15.23 12.53 10.90
CA TYR A 318 -15.71 11.89 12.12
C TYR A 318 -16.18 12.94 13.14
N PHE A 319 -17.45 12.87 13.54
CA PHE A 319 -18.02 13.70 14.61
C PHE A 319 -18.20 12.87 15.88
N SER A 320 -17.22 12.95 16.79
CA SER A 320 -17.36 12.35 18.12
C SER A 320 -18.28 13.21 18.99
N HIS A 321 -19.53 12.80 19.14
CA HIS A 321 -20.42 13.32 20.17
C HIS A 321 -20.09 12.72 21.56
N HIS A 322 -18.92 13.03 22.11
CA HIS A 322 -18.78 13.17 23.57
C HIS A 322 -19.44 14.48 24.00
N GLY A 323 -20.75 14.53 23.77
CA GLY A 323 -21.59 15.72 23.85
C GLY A 323 -23.01 15.41 24.36
N VAL A 324 -23.22 14.24 24.96
CA VAL A 324 -24.34 14.06 25.89
C VAL A 324 -24.02 14.91 27.12
N ARG A 325 -24.46 16.17 27.10
CA ARG A 325 -24.61 16.95 28.32
C ARG A 325 -25.69 16.28 29.16
N ILE A 326 -25.30 15.30 29.96
CA ILE A 326 -26.01 15.00 31.20
C ILE A 326 -25.78 16.22 32.09
N LEU A 327 -26.58 17.26 31.86
CA LEU A 327 -26.83 18.30 32.83
C LEU A 327 -27.54 17.62 34.00
N LEU A 328 -26.74 17.10 34.93
CA LEU A 328 -27.15 16.95 36.32
C LEU A 328 -27.43 18.38 36.82
N VAL A 329 -28.64 18.86 36.56
CA VAL A 329 -29.13 20.12 37.09
C VAL A 329 -29.16 19.95 38.62
N PRO A 330 -28.36 20.70 39.39
CA PRO A 330 -28.51 20.69 40.84
C PRO A 330 -29.90 21.24 41.16
N ILE A 331 -30.67 20.51 41.95
CA ILE A 331 -32.00 20.96 42.39
C ILE A 331 -31.79 22.04 43.47
N SER A 332 -31.63 23.28 43.02
CA SER A 332 -31.49 24.47 43.88
C SER A 332 -32.36 25.62 43.35
N SER A 333 -33.59 25.67 43.87
CA SER A 333 -34.45 26.86 44.05
C SER A 333 -34.03 28.19 43.39
N SER A 334 -34.78 28.61 42.36
CA SER A 334 -35.39 29.95 42.22
C SER A 334 -35.98 30.11 40.82
N GLU A 335 -37.16 30.73 40.73
CA GLU A 335 -37.79 31.11 39.46
C GLU A 335 -37.37 32.53 39.09
N GLU A 336 -36.81 32.77 37.90
CA GLU A 336 -37.08 33.98 37.12
C GLU A 336 -36.51 33.93 35.68
N THR A 337 -36.91 34.89 34.84
CA THR A 337 -36.41 35.13 33.46
C THR A 337 -36.67 34.03 32.41
N LYS A 338 -37.93 33.60 32.29
CA LYS A 338 -38.49 33.38 30.94
C LYS A 338 -38.59 34.72 30.21
N GLN A 339 -37.87 34.94 29.10
CA GLN A 339 -38.27 35.77 27.96
C GLN A 339 -37.26 35.67 26.80
N LYS A 340 -37.66 36.00 25.57
CA LYS A 340 -36.85 36.07 24.33
C LYS A 340 -36.35 34.68 23.85
N SER A 341 -37.23 33.94 23.14
CA SER A 341 -37.31 33.92 21.66
C SER A 341 -36.22 33.04 21.03
N TYR A 342 -36.48 31.78 20.66
CA TYR A 342 -37.39 31.39 19.57
C TYR A 342 -37.29 32.29 18.33
N LEU A 343 -36.42 31.90 17.40
CA LEU A 343 -36.65 32.06 15.96
C LEU A 343 -36.25 30.74 15.28
N TYR A 344 -36.99 30.36 14.24
CA TYR A 344 -36.83 29.10 13.49
C TYR A 344 -35.71 29.26 12.43
N MET A 345 -34.82 28.26 12.29
CA MET A 345 -34.82 27.23 11.22
C MET A 345 -34.67 27.76 9.79
N GLU A 346 -33.50 27.51 9.19
CA GLU A 346 -33.32 26.54 8.08
C GLU A 346 -32.07 25.69 8.36
#